data_AF-A0A850WNJ3-F1
#
_entry.id   AF-A0A850WNJ3-F1
#
_cell.length_a   1.000
_cell.length_b   1.000
_cell.length_c   1.000
_cell.angle_alpha   90.00
_cell.angle_beta   90.00
_cell.angle_gamma   90.00
#
_symmetry.space_group_name_H-M   'P 1'
#
loop_
_entity.id
_entity.type
_entity.pdbx_description
1 polymer ?
#
loop_
_entity_poly.entity_id
_entity_poly.type
_entity_poly.pdbx_seq_one_letter_code
_entity_poly.pdbx_strand_id
1 'polypeptide(L)'
;RYEQHSMIIVPMDTPGLKLIRPLSVFGYLDEIHGGHFEIHFNDVRVPVSNIILGEGRGFEIAQGRLGPGRIHHCMRCLGAAETALQIMCQRAAQRETFGKKLYHHEVVAHWIAECRLSIEQARLLTLKTASKIDMLGNRKARKEVAMTKVVVPRAVLKVIDCAIQVCGGAGVSQDFPLASMFAYIRTLRLADGPDEVHLSTIARWELLDQSKQLTAKI
;
A
#
# COMPACT_ATOMS: atom_id res chain seq x y z
N ARG A 1 -7.79 22.05 16.37
CA ARG A 1 -7.81 21.78 14.90
C ARG A 1 -8.27 20.36 14.55
N TYR A 2 -7.95 19.32 15.34
CA TYR A 2 -8.33 17.92 15.03
C TYR A 2 -9.59 17.41 15.76
N GLU A 3 -10.26 18.26 16.55
CA GLU A 3 -11.37 17.87 17.44
C GLU A 3 -12.75 18.17 16.85
N GLN A 4 -12.84 18.36 15.54
CA GLN A 4 -14.09 18.69 14.84
C GLN A 4 -14.76 17.47 14.19
N HIS A 5 -14.21 16.27 14.39
CA HIS A 5 -14.69 15.05 13.74
C HIS A 5 -14.89 13.94 14.78
N SER A 6 -15.87 13.09 14.56
CA SER A 6 -16.19 11.89 15.37
C SER A 6 -16.20 10.65 14.47
N MET A 7 -16.11 9.46 15.06
CA MET A 7 -16.30 8.20 14.36
C MET A 7 -17.57 7.53 14.91
N ILE A 8 -18.43 7.02 14.05
CA ILE A 8 -19.75 6.49 14.44
C ILE A 8 -20.05 5.19 13.69
N ILE A 9 -20.71 4.25 14.36
CA ILE A 9 -21.15 3.00 13.75
C ILE A 9 -22.52 3.21 13.09
N VAL A 10 -22.64 2.81 11.83
CA VAL A 10 -23.90 2.85 11.07
C VAL A 10 -24.19 1.46 10.49
N PRO A 11 -25.24 0.77 10.94
CA PRO A 11 -25.70 -0.48 10.32
C PRO A 11 -26.07 -0.28 8.84
N MET A 12 -25.71 -1.25 7.98
CA MET A 12 -25.89 -1.11 6.52
C MET A 12 -27.35 -1.09 6.07
N ASP A 13 -28.25 -1.61 6.89
CA ASP A 13 -29.70 -1.64 6.69
C ASP A 13 -30.42 -0.41 7.27
N THR A 14 -29.68 0.58 7.80
CA THR A 14 -30.28 1.78 8.39
C THR A 14 -31.04 2.58 7.31
N PRO A 15 -32.33 2.93 7.54
CA PRO A 15 -33.09 3.74 6.61
C PRO A 15 -32.37 5.04 6.24
N GLY A 16 -32.32 5.33 4.93
CA GLY A 16 -31.63 6.50 4.38
C GLY A 16 -30.21 6.24 3.89
N LEU A 17 -29.58 5.13 4.27
CA LEU A 17 -28.30 4.68 3.71
C LEU A 17 -28.56 4.03 2.35
N LYS A 18 -27.87 4.51 1.30
CA LYS A 18 -28.01 3.99 -0.05
C LYS A 18 -26.66 3.65 -0.67
N LEU A 19 -26.51 2.40 -1.11
CA LEU A 19 -25.42 1.97 -1.98
C LEU A 19 -25.73 2.40 -3.41
N ILE A 20 -24.92 3.28 -3.99
CA ILE A 20 -25.26 3.94 -5.26
C ILE A 20 -24.73 3.13 -6.45
N ARG A 21 -23.42 2.89 -6.48
CA ARG A 21 -22.76 2.19 -7.59
C ARG A 21 -21.38 1.66 -7.20
N PRO A 22 -20.91 0.60 -7.86
CA PRO A 22 -19.53 0.16 -7.72
C PRO A 22 -18.57 1.09 -8.47
N LEU A 23 -17.30 1.05 -8.08
CA LEU A 23 -16.18 1.78 -8.66
C LEU A 23 -15.12 0.80 -9.16
N SER A 24 -14.72 0.94 -10.41
CA SER A 24 -13.69 0.10 -11.01
C SER A 24 -12.29 0.69 -10.87
N VAL A 25 -11.27 -0.16 -10.73
CA VAL A 25 -9.85 0.20 -10.83
C VAL A 25 -9.26 -0.49 -12.05
N PHE A 26 -8.84 0.28 -13.06
CA PHE A 26 -8.40 -0.28 -14.36
C PHE A 26 -9.40 -1.27 -14.98
N GLY A 27 -10.70 -1.07 -14.75
CA GLY A 27 -11.76 -1.97 -15.21
C GLY A 27 -12.05 -3.17 -14.30
N TYR A 28 -11.24 -3.41 -13.26
CA TYR A 28 -11.53 -4.45 -12.25
C TYR A 28 -12.51 -3.92 -11.19
N LEU A 29 -13.56 -4.69 -10.88
CA LEU A 29 -14.56 -4.36 -9.85
C LEU A 29 -14.21 -4.90 -8.45
N ASP A 30 -13.19 -5.74 -8.35
CA ASP A 30 -12.72 -6.34 -7.09
C ASP A 30 -13.79 -7.15 -6.32
N GLU A 31 -14.66 -7.85 -7.06
CA GLU A 31 -15.82 -8.57 -6.52
C GLU A 31 -15.47 -9.62 -5.46
N ILE A 32 -14.30 -10.26 -5.57
CA ILE A 32 -13.81 -11.27 -4.61
C ILE A 32 -13.67 -10.67 -3.19
N HIS A 33 -13.32 -9.40 -3.07
CA HIS A 33 -13.23 -8.69 -1.80
C HIS A 33 -14.50 -7.87 -1.48
N GLY A 34 -15.54 -8.00 -2.30
CA GLY A 34 -16.79 -7.26 -2.20
C GLY A 34 -16.80 -5.91 -2.92
N GLY A 35 -15.69 -5.46 -3.52
CA GLY A 35 -15.63 -4.24 -4.33
C GLY A 35 -15.54 -2.92 -3.57
N HIS A 36 -15.68 -1.81 -4.31
CA HIS A 36 -15.61 -0.44 -3.80
C HIS A 36 -16.84 0.34 -4.25
N PHE A 37 -17.49 1.08 -3.35
CA PHE A 37 -18.76 1.72 -3.66
C PHE A 37 -18.84 3.19 -3.27
N GLU A 38 -19.65 3.92 -4.03
CA GLU A 38 -20.22 5.19 -3.60
C GLU A 38 -21.42 4.91 -2.68
N ILE A 39 -21.43 5.52 -1.50
CA ILE A 39 -22.50 5.39 -0.50
C ILE A 39 -23.02 6.79 -0.15
N HIS A 40 -24.34 6.97 -0.18
CA HIS A 40 -25.00 8.19 0.29
C HIS A 40 -25.66 7.94 1.65
N PHE A 41 -25.53 8.92 2.54
CA PHE A 41 -26.22 8.97 3.83
C PHE A 41 -27.25 10.10 3.78
N ASN A 42 -28.51 9.78 3.52
CA ASN A 42 -29.60 10.75 3.42
C ASN A 42 -30.54 10.65 4.63
N ASP A 43 -30.46 11.62 5.54
CA ASP A 43 -31.23 11.67 6.80
C ASP A 43 -31.13 10.39 7.66
N VAL A 44 -29.95 9.76 7.64
CA VAL A 44 -29.66 8.55 8.42
C VAL A 44 -29.62 8.87 9.91
N ARG A 45 -30.44 8.17 10.70
CA ARG A 45 -30.49 8.30 12.16
C ARG A 45 -29.95 7.03 12.82
N VAL A 46 -29.08 7.21 13.81
CA VAL A 46 -28.53 6.14 14.65
C VAL A 46 -28.51 6.56 16.13
N PRO A 47 -28.50 5.62 17.08
CA PRO A 47 -28.38 5.95 18.51
C PRO A 47 -27.08 6.69 18.84
N VAL A 48 -27.12 7.61 19.82
CA VAL A 48 -25.93 8.33 20.31
C VAL A 48 -24.85 7.36 20.83
N SER A 49 -25.27 6.22 21.38
CA SER A 49 -24.37 5.15 21.85
C SER A 49 -23.53 4.51 20.74
N ASN A 50 -23.82 4.78 19.46
CA ASN A 50 -23.00 4.30 18.33
C ASN A 50 -21.73 5.12 18.13
N ILE A 51 -21.55 6.25 18.83
CA ILE A 51 -20.29 7.01 18.80
C ILE A 51 -19.17 6.15 19.38
N ILE A 52 -18.07 6.06 18.63
CA ILE A 52 -16.87 5.35 19.09
C ILE A 52 -16.03 6.34 19.89
N LEU A 53 -15.72 5.97 21.14
CA LEU A 53 -14.89 6.71 22.11
C LEU A 53 -15.48 8.05 22.60
N GLY A 54 -15.85 8.97 21.70
CA GLY A 54 -16.45 10.24 22.08
C GLY A 54 -16.39 11.30 20.97
N GLU A 55 -17.14 12.38 21.15
CA GLU A 55 -17.14 13.51 20.22
C GLU A 55 -15.75 14.16 20.10
N GLY A 56 -15.39 14.57 18.88
CA GLY A 56 -14.09 15.18 18.60
C GLY A 56 -12.91 14.21 18.54
N ARG A 57 -13.11 12.91 18.78
CA ARG A 57 -12.04 11.89 18.79
C ARG A 57 -11.83 11.19 17.44
N GLY A 58 -12.51 11.62 16.39
CA GLY A 58 -12.52 10.94 15.07
C GLY A 58 -11.13 10.82 14.44
N PHE A 59 -10.33 11.88 14.46
CA PHE A 59 -8.98 11.84 13.85
C PHE A 59 -8.03 10.91 14.62
N GLU A 60 -8.16 10.84 15.95
CA GLU A 60 -7.36 9.93 16.77
C GLU A 60 -7.66 8.48 16.46
N ILE A 61 -8.95 8.12 16.40
CA ILE A 61 -9.40 6.77 16.04
C ILE A 61 -8.91 6.40 14.64
N ALA A 62 -9.06 7.31 13.67
CA ALA A 62 -8.57 7.10 12.31
C ALA A 62 -7.06 6.83 12.28
N GLN A 63 -6.24 7.62 12.96
CA GLN A 63 -4.78 7.37 13.01
C GLN A 63 -4.42 6.09 13.77
N GLY A 64 -5.18 5.75 14.82
CA GLY A 64 -5.02 4.50 15.56
C GLY A 64 -5.19 3.28 14.66
N ARG A 65 -6.23 3.29 13.82
CA ARG A 65 -6.51 2.24 12.83
C ARG A 65 -5.56 2.23 11.64
N LEU A 66 -5.29 3.40 11.04
CA LEU A 66 -4.57 3.50 9.77
C LEU A 66 -3.08 3.15 9.90
N GLY A 67 -2.47 3.32 11.07
CA GLY A 67 -1.07 2.94 11.29
C GLY A 67 -0.80 1.45 11.05
N PRO A 68 -1.47 0.53 11.77
CA PRO A 68 -1.37 -0.90 11.51
C PRO A 68 -1.80 -1.28 10.09
N GLY A 69 -2.90 -0.68 9.58
CA GLY A 69 -3.39 -0.91 8.21
C GLY A 69 -2.30 -0.72 7.14
N ARG A 70 -1.59 0.42 7.19
CA ARG A 70 -0.49 0.75 6.27
C ARG A 70 0.60 -0.33 6.26
N ILE A 71 0.96 -0.85 7.43
CA ILE A 71 2.03 -1.85 7.54
C ILE A 71 1.56 -3.23 7.08
N HIS A 72 0.33 -3.63 7.39
CA HIS A 72 -0.23 -4.89 6.89
C HIS A 72 -0.28 -4.91 5.35
N HIS A 73 -0.64 -3.78 4.73
CA HIS A 73 -0.57 -3.66 3.27
C HIS A 73 0.85 -3.86 2.75
N CYS A 74 1.84 -3.19 3.35
CA CYS A 74 3.24 -3.32 2.95
C CYS A 74 3.76 -4.77 3.07
N MET A 75 3.45 -5.45 4.18
CA MET A 75 3.83 -6.85 4.40
C MET A 75 3.27 -7.76 3.28
N ARG A 76 1.98 -7.60 2.94
CA ARG A 76 1.34 -8.37 1.84
C ARG A 76 1.92 -8.03 0.47
N CYS A 77 2.25 -6.76 0.22
CA CYS A 77 2.87 -6.34 -1.05
C CYS A 77 4.21 -7.04 -1.33
N LEU A 78 5.00 -7.31 -0.28
CA LEU A 78 6.28 -8.02 -0.44
C LEU A 78 6.09 -9.45 -0.92
N GLY A 79 5.02 -10.13 -0.48
CA GLY A 79 4.64 -11.46 -1.01
C GLY A 79 4.24 -11.39 -2.49
N ALA A 80 3.53 -10.34 -2.89
CA ALA A 80 3.21 -10.10 -4.30
C ALA A 80 4.47 -9.86 -5.15
N ALA A 81 5.45 -9.11 -4.64
CA ALA A 81 6.71 -8.89 -5.36
C ALA A 81 7.51 -10.19 -5.56
N GLU A 82 7.59 -11.07 -4.54
CA GLU A 82 8.24 -12.38 -4.70
C GLU A 82 7.53 -13.24 -5.76
N THR A 83 6.19 -13.22 -5.78
CA THR A 83 5.41 -13.94 -6.78
C THR A 83 5.68 -13.40 -8.19
N ALA A 84 5.72 -12.08 -8.36
CA ALA A 84 6.02 -11.45 -9.64
C ALA A 84 7.44 -11.77 -10.13
N LEU A 85 8.44 -11.74 -9.22
CA LEU A 85 9.82 -12.11 -9.55
C LEU A 85 9.93 -13.59 -9.93
N GLN A 86 9.22 -14.48 -9.22
CA GLN A 86 9.17 -15.90 -9.58
C GLN A 86 8.61 -16.11 -11.00
N ILE A 87 7.48 -15.48 -11.31
CA ILE A 87 6.87 -15.52 -12.65
C ILE A 87 7.86 -14.99 -13.71
N MET A 88 8.51 -13.86 -13.44
CA MET A 88 9.51 -13.25 -14.32
C MET A 88 10.65 -14.22 -14.64
N CYS A 89 11.26 -14.84 -13.62
CA CYS A 89 12.37 -15.78 -13.79
C CYS A 89 11.95 -17.03 -14.56
N GLN A 90 10.79 -17.62 -14.21
CA GLN A 90 10.25 -18.80 -14.90
C GLN A 90 9.99 -18.49 -16.37
N ARG A 91 9.33 -17.36 -16.66
CA ARG A 91 9.05 -16.93 -18.04
C ARG A 91 10.33 -16.68 -18.82
N ALA A 92 11.32 -16.03 -18.20
CA ALA A 92 12.59 -15.74 -18.83
C ALA A 92 13.38 -17.01 -19.20
N ALA A 93 13.24 -18.09 -18.41
CA ALA A 93 13.86 -19.39 -18.68
C ALA A 93 13.12 -20.24 -19.72
N GLN A 94 11.81 -20.06 -19.85
CA GLN A 94 10.99 -20.82 -20.78
C GLN A 94 11.08 -20.28 -22.22
N ARG A 95 11.19 -18.96 -22.39
CA ARG A 95 11.12 -18.30 -23.71
C ARG A 95 12.48 -18.09 -24.35
N GLU A 96 12.51 -18.16 -25.68
CA GLU A 96 13.68 -17.90 -26.50
C GLU A 96 13.36 -16.84 -27.56
N THR A 97 14.26 -15.88 -27.74
CA THR A 97 14.21 -14.88 -28.81
C THR A 97 15.62 -14.61 -29.30
N PHE A 98 15.78 -14.44 -30.61
CA PHE A 98 17.10 -14.22 -31.22
C PHE A 98 18.12 -15.32 -30.85
N GLY A 99 17.68 -16.57 -30.81
CA GLY A 99 18.52 -17.74 -30.51
C GLY A 99 19.01 -17.85 -29.06
N LYS A 100 18.44 -17.06 -28.13
CA LYS A 100 18.83 -17.05 -26.72
C LYS A 100 17.63 -17.02 -25.80
N LYS A 101 17.72 -17.74 -24.68
CA LYS A 101 16.77 -17.58 -23.57
C LYS A 101 16.71 -16.13 -23.12
N LEU A 102 15.55 -15.67 -22.65
CA LEU A 102 15.39 -14.25 -22.30
C LEU A 102 16.39 -13.79 -21.24
N TYR A 103 16.68 -14.64 -20.24
CA TYR A 103 17.66 -14.31 -19.19
C TYR A 103 19.11 -14.19 -19.69
N HIS A 104 19.43 -14.61 -20.92
CA HIS A 104 20.74 -14.35 -21.53
C HIS A 104 20.83 -12.98 -22.21
N HIS A 105 19.69 -12.28 -22.39
CA HIS A 105 19.70 -10.88 -22.78
C HIS A 105 19.96 -10.05 -21.52
N GLU A 106 21.11 -9.37 -21.48
CA GLU A 106 21.65 -8.74 -20.26
C GLU A 106 20.67 -7.77 -19.59
N VAL A 107 19.86 -7.04 -20.36
CA VAL A 107 18.81 -6.16 -19.82
C VAL A 107 17.80 -6.91 -18.95
N VAL A 108 17.37 -8.11 -19.36
CA VAL A 108 16.45 -8.96 -18.57
C VAL A 108 17.14 -9.47 -17.32
N ALA A 109 18.41 -9.86 -17.42
CA ALA A 109 19.21 -10.28 -16.26
C ALA A 109 19.35 -9.15 -15.23
N HIS A 110 19.61 -7.92 -15.69
CA HIS A 110 19.67 -6.74 -14.83
C HIS A 110 18.33 -6.45 -14.16
N TRP A 111 17.20 -6.59 -14.85
CA TRP A 111 15.88 -6.43 -14.21
C TRP A 111 15.65 -7.44 -13.10
N ILE A 112 16.02 -8.71 -13.29
CA ILE A 112 15.92 -9.73 -12.24
C ILE A 112 16.76 -9.34 -11.02
N ALA A 113 18.00 -8.87 -11.24
CA ALA A 113 18.89 -8.41 -10.16
C ALA A 113 18.32 -7.20 -9.42
N GLU A 114 17.91 -6.16 -10.16
CA GLU A 114 17.28 -4.94 -9.63
C GLU A 114 16.01 -5.23 -8.81
N CYS A 115 15.20 -6.18 -9.28
CA CYS A 115 14.01 -6.61 -8.56
C CYS A 115 14.35 -7.28 -7.23
N ARG A 116 15.35 -8.18 -7.20
CA ARG A 116 15.81 -8.81 -5.95
C ARG A 116 16.32 -7.75 -4.97
N LEU A 117 17.16 -6.81 -5.42
CA LEU A 117 17.67 -5.72 -4.57
C LEU A 117 16.53 -4.88 -3.97
N SER A 118 15.57 -4.48 -4.82
CA SER A 118 14.42 -3.68 -4.41
C SER A 118 13.56 -4.39 -3.36
N ILE A 119 13.34 -5.70 -3.51
CA ILE A 119 12.57 -6.52 -2.58
C ILE A 119 13.28 -6.59 -1.22
N GLU A 120 14.59 -6.87 -1.19
CA GLU A 120 15.33 -6.96 0.08
C GLU A 120 15.34 -5.64 0.84
N GLN A 121 15.61 -4.53 0.14
CA GLN A 121 15.59 -3.19 0.75
C GLN A 121 14.22 -2.86 1.35
N ALA A 122 13.14 -3.13 0.61
CA ALA A 122 11.78 -2.91 1.05
C ALA A 122 11.38 -3.82 2.23
N ARG A 123 11.83 -5.09 2.22
CA ARG A 123 11.60 -6.05 3.30
C ARG A 123 12.28 -5.63 4.59
N LEU A 124 13.57 -5.27 4.53
CA LEU A 124 14.31 -4.86 5.71
C LEU A 124 13.75 -3.57 6.32
N LEU A 125 13.30 -2.62 5.49
CA LEU A 125 12.60 -1.42 5.98
C LEU A 125 11.27 -1.77 6.67
N THR A 126 10.53 -2.74 6.12
CA THR A 126 9.27 -3.22 6.73
C THR A 126 9.52 -3.89 8.07
N LEU A 127 10.53 -4.75 8.18
CA LEU A 127 10.93 -5.43 9.42
C LEU A 127 11.42 -4.43 10.48
N LYS A 128 12.27 -3.46 10.09
CA LYS A 128 12.71 -2.35 10.96
C LYS A 128 11.50 -1.60 11.53
N THR A 129 10.51 -1.35 10.68
CA THR A 129 9.30 -0.63 11.08
C THR A 129 8.44 -1.45 12.04
N ALA A 130 8.22 -2.73 11.75
CA ALA A 130 7.51 -3.65 12.64
C ALA A 130 8.19 -3.74 14.01
N SER A 131 9.51 -3.95 14.04
CA SER A 131 10.28 -3.98 15.28
C SER A 131 10.15 -2.68 16.09
N LYS A 132 10.15 -1.51 15.42
CA LYS A 132 9.93 -0.23 16.10
C LYS A 132 8.51 -0.09 16.66
N ILE A 133 7.51 -0.64 15.99
CA ILE A 133 6.13 -0.70 16.50
C ILE A 133 6.08 -1.58 17.75
N ASP A 134 6.72 -2.74 17.74
CA ASP A 134 6.76 -3.64 18.90
C ASP A 134 7.40 -2.98 20.12
N MET A 135 8.52 -2.28 19.91
CA MET A 135 9.26 -1.64 21.01
C MET A 135 8.61 -0.37 21.54
N LEU A 136 8.04 0.48 20.67
CA LEU A 136 7.66 1.86 21.00
C LEU A 136 6.19 2.18 20.77
N GLY A 137 5.43 1.25 20.18
CA GLY A 137 4.06 1.44 19.74
C GLY A 137 3.95 2.25 18.44
N ASN A 138 2.83 2.05 17.74
CA ASN A 138 2.54 2.65 16.44
C ASN A 138 2.65 4.19 16.41
N ARG A 139 2.28 4.88 17.50
CA ARG A 139 2.37 6.34 17.60
C ARG A 139 3.82 6.86 17.51
N LYS A 140 4.79 6.15 18.08
CA LYS A 140 6.20 6.54 18.05
C LYS A 140 6.91 6.04 16.77
N ALA A 141 6.34 5.06 16.08
CA ALA A 141 6.85 4.53 14.82
C ALA A 141 6.30 5.25 13.57
N ARG A 142 5.57 6.36 13.71
CA ARG A 142 4.89 7.05 12.58
C ARG A 142 5.81 7.41 11.42
N LYS A 143 7.06 7.83 11.69
CA LYS A 143 8.04 8.18 10.65
C LYS A 143 8.40 6.95 9.82
N GLU A 144 8.71 5.84 10.48
CA GLU A 144 9.01 4.55 9.85
C GLU A 144 7.82 3.96 9.09
N VAL A 145 6.61 4.08 9.63
CA VAL A 145 5.38 3.69 8.93
C VAL A 145 5.21 4.49 7.65
N ALA A 146 5.40 5.81 7.69
CA ALA A 146 5.33 6.65 6.51
C ALA A 146 6.41 6.30 5.47
N MET A 147 7.66 6.09 5.90
CA MET A 147 8.76 5.65 5.00
C MET A 147 8.41 4.34 4.29
N THR A 148 7.98 3.33 5.05
CA THR A 148 7.61 2.02 4.50
C THR A 148 6.43 2.13 3.53
N LYS A 149 5.40 2.92 3.88
CA LYS A 149 4.21 3.12 3.06
C LYS A 149 4.49 3.81 1.72
N VAL A 150 5.59 4.54 1.61
CA VAL A 150 6.05 5.12 0.33
C VAL A 150 6.92 4.14 -0.45
N VAL A 151 7.92 3.54 0.21
CA VAL A 151 8.92 2.69 -0.45
C VAL A 151 8.30 1.42 -1.02
N VAL A 152 7.49 0.71 -0.23
CA VAL A 152 7.06 -0.64 -0.58
C VAL A 152 6.17 -0.66 -1.82
N PRO A 153 5.07 0.13 -1.93
CA PRO A 153 4.24 0.09 -3.14
C PRO A 153 5.00 0.49 -4.41
N ARG A 154 5.92 1.46 -4.33
CA ARG A 154 6.74 1.89 -5.47
C ARG A 154 7.70 0.80 -5.95
N ALA A 155 8.40 0.16 -5.01
CA ALA A 155 9.31 -0.94 -5.33
C ALA A 155 8.55 -2.12 -5.95
N VAL A 156 7.43 -2.52 -5.34
CA VAL A 156 6.63 -3.66 -5.79
C VAL A 156 6.02 -3.40 -7.17
N LEU A 157 5.53 -2.19 -7.46
CA LEU A 157 5.05 -1.82 -8.80
C LEU A 157 6.13 -1.97 -9.86
N LYS A 158 7.37 -1.51 -9.58
CA LYS A 158 8.50 -1.68 -10.50
C LYS A 158 8.77 -3.16 -10.78
N VAL A 159 8.74 -4.02 -9.76
CA VAL A 159 8.94 -5.48 -9.94
C VAL A 159 7.84 -6.10 -10.80
N ILE A 160 6.57 -5.76 -10.53
CA ILE A 160 5.43 -6.28 -11.29
C ILE A 160 5.48 -5.80 -12.75
N ASP A 161 5.81 -4.52 -12.98
CA ASP A 161 5.92 -3.95 -14.33
C ASP A 161 7.04 -4.62 -15.14
N CYS A 162 8.20 -4.86 -14.55
CA CYS A 162 9.25 -5.67 -15.17
C CYS A 162 8.75 -7.09 -15.50
N ALA A 163 7.93 -7.70 -14.64
CA ALA A 163 7.42 -9.05 -14.87
C ALA A 163 6.40 -9.08 -16.02
N ILE A 164 5.55 -8.05 -16.11
CA ILE A 164 4.65 -7.84 -17.25
C ILE A 164 5.47 -7.73 -18.53
N GLN A 165 6.51 -6.90 -18.54
CA GLN A 165 7.37 -6.69 -19.70
C GLN A 165 8.05 -7.99 -20.16
N VAL A 166 8.60 -8.78 -19.23
CA VAL A 166 9.22 -10.09 -19.54
C VAL A 166 8.19 -11.10 -20.06
N CYS A 167 6.92 -11.00 -19.65
CA CYS A 167 5.84 -11.84 -20.16
C CYS A 167 5.31 -11.42 -21.54
N GLY A 168 5.65 -10.21 -22.02
CA GLY A 168 5.15 -9.64 -23.27
C GLY A 168 3.63 -9.44 -23.20
N GLY A 169 2.92 -9.66 -24.32
CA GLY A 169 1.46 -9.51 -24.38
C GLY A 169 0.69 -10.36 -23.35
N ALA A 170 1.25 -11.51 -22.95
CA ALA A 170 0.62 -12.34 -21.91
C ALA A 170 0.64 -11.67 -20.52
N GLY A 171 1.59 -10.76 -20.26
CA GLY A 171 1.70 -10.06 -18.98
C GLY A 171 0.54 -9.13 -18.67
N VAL A 172 -0.17 -8.64 -19.70
CA VAL A 172 -1.38 -7.82 -19.56
C VAL A 172 -2.68 -8.61 -19.73
N SER A 173 -2.58 -9.92 -19.97
CA SER A 173 -3.72 -10.81 -20.19
C SER A 173 -4.18 -11.47 -18.89
N GLN A 174 -5.32 -12.16 -18.95
CA GLN A 174 -5.87 -12.96 -17.86
C GLN A 174 -5.09 -14.25 -17.56
N ASP A 175 -4.17 -14.67 -18.44
CA ASP A 175 -3.38 -15.90 -18.26
C ASP A 175 -2.34 -15.76 -17.14
N PHE A 176 -2.05 -14.52 -16.72
CA PHE A 176 -1.17 -14.20 -15.61
C PHE A 176 -1.86 -13.27 -14.61
N PRO A 177 -1.55 -13.37 -13.31
CA PRO A 177 -2.10 -12.47 -12.31
C PRO A 177 -1.46 -11.07 -12.32
N LEU A 178 -0.48 -10.82 -13.20
CA LEU A 178 0.37 -9.63 -13.13
C LEU A 178 -0.41 -8.32 -13.32
N ALA A 179 -1.37 -8.27 -14.24
CA ALA A 179 -2.19 -7.08 -14.48
C ALA A 179 -3.08 -6.72 -13.28
N SER A 180 -3.71 -7.72 -12.64
CA SER A 180 -4.53 -7.49 -11.45
C SER A 180 -3.67 -7.14 -10.23
N MET A 181 -2.50 -7.77 -10.09
CA MET A 181 -1.49 -7.39 -9.09
C MET A 181 -1.06 -5.94 -9.27
N PHE A 182 -0.73 -5.50 -10.48
CA PHE A 182 -0.35 -4.12 -10.77
C PHE A 182 -1.47 -3.15 -10.40
N ALA A 183 -2.69 -3.42 -10.86
CA ALA A 183 -3.86 -2.60 -10.60
C ALA A 183 -4.09 -2.41 -9.08
N TYR A 184 -4.05 -3.51 -8.33
CA TYR A 184 -4.25 -3.48 -6.88
C TYR A 184 -3.15 -2.70 -6.16
N ILE A 185 -1.86 -3.00 -6.41
CA ILE A 185 -0.75 -2.30 -5.74
C ILE A 185 -0.71 -0.83 -6.14
N ARG A 186 -1.16 -0.47 -7.34
CA ARG A 186 -1.25 0.93 -7.78
C ARG A 186 -2.23 1.73 -6.92
N THR A 187 -3.31 1.11 -6.43
CA THR A 187 -4.23 1.78 -5.48
C THR A 187 -3.54 2.11 -4.17
N LEU A 188 -2.55 1.32 -3.74
CA LEU A 188 -1.86 1.51 -2.47
C LEU A 188 -0.92 2.71 -2.46
N ARG A 189 -0.69 3.39 -3.59
CA ARG A 189 -0.08 4.73 -3.62
C ARG A 189 -1.08 5.86 -3.33
N LEU A 190 -2.36 5.54 -3.17
CA LEU A 190 -3.47 6.45 -2.88
C LEU A 190 -4.17 6.08 -1.56
N ALA A 191 -4.54 4.81 -1.42
CA ALA A 191 -5.19 4.26 -0.23
C ALA A 191 -4.31 4.42 1.02
N ASP A 192 -4.95 4.62 2.17
CA ASP A 192 -4.33 4.90 3.46
C ASP A 192 -3.35 6.09 3.48
N GLY A 193 -3.52 7.02 2.53
CA GLY A 193 -2.75 8.24 2.37
C GLY A 193 -1.86 8.19 1.12
N PRO A 194 -1.98 9.18 0.22
CA PRO A 194 -1.11 9.32 -0.94
C PRO A 194 0.36 9.47 -0.54
N ASP A 195 1.26 9.02 -1.42
CA ASP A 195 2.70 9.06 -1.17
C ASP A 195 3.18 10.46 -0.77
N GLU A 196 2.67 11.50 -1.42
CA GLU A 196 3.10 12.89 -1.24
C GLU A 196 2.79 13.41 0.18
N VAL A 197 1.67 12.98 0.76
CA VAL A 197 1.31 13.30 2.15
C VAL A 197 2.27 12.62 3.15
N HIS A 198 2.67 11.38 2.85
CA HIS A 198 3.66 10.67 3.65
C HIS A 198 5.05 11.29 3.50
N LEU A 199 5.44 11.72 2.31
CA LEU A 199 6.70 12.44 2.07
C LEU A 199 6.77 13.74 2.87
N SER A 200 5.71 14.56 2.87
CA SER A 200 5.66 15.76 3.72
C SER A 200 5.76 15.44 5.21
N THR A 201 5.15 14.33 5.64
CA THR A 201 5.25 13.86 7.02
C THR A 201 6.68 13.46 7.37
N ILE A 202 7.34 12.69 6.50
CA ILE A 202 8.74 12.26 6.69
C ILE A 202 9.66 13.48 6.78
N ALA A 203 9.54 14.43 5.83
CA ALA A 203 10.35 15.64 5.82
C ALA A 203 10.20 16.46 7.11
N ARG A 204 8.96 16.64 7.59
CA ARG A 204 8.69 17.32 8.86
C ARG A 204 9.38 16.62 10.04
N TRP A 205 9.28 15.30 10.14
CA TRP A 205 9.91 14.56 11.24
C TRP A 205 11.43 14.54 11.15
N GLU A 206 11.99 14.43 9.95
CA GLU A 206 13.43 14.52 9.74
C GLU A 206 13.98 15.86 10.25
N LEU A 207 13.38 16.98 9.86
CA LEU A 207 13.81 18.31 10.32
C LEU A 207 13.69 18.47 11.85
N LEU A 208 12.64 17.94 12.46
CA LEU A 208 12.48 17.96 13.93
C LEU A 208 13.54 17.12 14.64
N ASP A 209 13.89 15.95 14.10
CA ASP A 209 14.92 15.10 14.67
C ASP A 209 16.30 15.77 14.58
N GLN A 210 16.62 16.39 13.43
CA GLN A 210 17.87 17.13 13.23
C GLN A 210 17.98 18.36 14.15
N SER A 211 16.90 19.13 14.28
CA SER A 211 16.87 20.30 15.17
C SER A 211 17.14 19.93 16.63
N LYS A 212 16.59 18.80 17.12
CA LYS A 212 16.86 18.33 18.49
C LYS A 212 18.33 17.97 18.72
N GLN A 213 18.99 17.40 17.70
CA GLN A 213 20.41 17.05 17.80
C GLN A 213 21.31 18.29 17.87
N LEU A 214 20.93 19.38 17.21
CA LEU A 214 21.66 20.66 17.31
C LEU A 214 21.53 21.25 18.72
N THR A 215 20.33 21.27 19.29
CA THR A 215 20.12 21.76 20.66
C THR A 215 20.83 20.93 21.72
N ALA A 216 20.98 19.62 21.51
CA ALA A 216 21.69 18.74 22.45
C ALA A 216 23.22 18.90 22.43
N LYS A 217 23.77 19.60 21.43
CA LYS A 217 25.22 19.86 21.28
C LYS A 217 25.66 21.21 21.84
N ILE A 218 24.71 22.05 22.26
CA ILE A 218 24.92 23.36 22.90
C ILE A 218 24.66 23.17 24.39
#